data_AF-A0A1G7AHT5-F1
#
_entry.id   AF-A0A1G7AHT5-F1
#
_cell.length_a   1.000
_cell.length_b   1.000
_cell.length_c   1.000
_cell.angle_alpha   90.00
_cell.angle_beta   90.00
_cell.angle_gamma   90.00
#
_symmetry.space_group_name_H-M   'P 1'
#
loop_
_entity.id
_entity.type
_entity.pdbx_description
1 polymer ?
#
loop_
_entity_poly.entity_id
_entity_poly.type
_entity_poly.pdbx_seq_one_letter_code
_entity_poly.pdbx_strand_id
1 'polypeptide(L)'
;MLLAVIAALAVYLAIGAASCFLGPAARWLRRALRQFVRDESPSVYWLEESVDEGGSQTSDKNSAPLPWRKWFFTALLTAIILIAWPLLLVATFRSENAHSSGKADWEPPTEPSRRAAAYIARAAEEPTKRMSIEEFRSIGDGLSASDAYHIREAMEKQGHQVLLATMGDGQLIPVTFAVARNLGQLITLTPDGEGGWEFETSPESWDNLGGCSGRAHIEDGVVVSVFITNMN
;
A
#
# COMPACT_ATOMS: atom_id res chain seq x y z
N MET A 1 -0.42 -12.68 39.78
CA MET A 1 -1.31 -13.24 38.73
C MET A 1 -1.38 -12.36 37.49
N LEU A 2 -1.62 -11.05 37.60
CA LEU A 2 -1.71 -10.13 36.44
C LEU A 2 -0.48 -10.19 35.49
N LEU A 3 0.73 -10.18 36.05
CA LEU A 3 1.99 -10.28 35.29
C LEU A 3 2.14 -11.59 34.49
N ALA A 4 1.63 -12.70 35.01
CA ALA A 4 1.67 -13.99 34.32
C ALA A 4 0.68 -14.04 33.14
N VAL A 5 -0.48 -13.38 33.28
CA VAL A 5 -1.47 -13.27 32.22
C VAL A 5 -0.95 -12.39 31.08
N ILE A 6 -0.32 -11.25 31.40
CA ILE A 6 0.28 -10.35 30.39
C ILE A 6 1.40 -11.07 29.63
N ALA A 7 2.26 -11.82 30.33
CA ALA A 7 3.32 -12.60 29.70
C ALA A 7 2.77 -13.70 28.77
N ALA A 8 1.74 -14.42 29.19
CA ALA A 8 1.10 -15.45 28.36
C ALA A 8 0.45 -14.85 27.10
N LEU A 9 -0.19 -13.68 27.23
CA LEU A 9 -0.84 -12.99 26.11
C LEU A 9 0.18 -12.45 25.10
N ALA A 10 1.31 -11.94 25.58
CA ALA A 10 2.42 -11.50 24.74
C ALA A 10 3.04 -12.67 23.94
N VAL A 11 3.23 -13.83 24.57
CA VAL A 11 3.72 -15.04 23.89
C VAL A 11 2.71 -15.52 22.84
N TYR A 12 1.42 -15.51 23.16
CA TYR A 12 0.37 -15.91 22.24
C TYR A 12 0.30 -14.97 21.01
N LEU A 13 0.39 -13.65 21.22
CA LEU A 13 0.44 -12.66 20.15
C LEU A 13 1.71 -12.79 19.29
N ALA A 14 2.87 -13.07 19.91
CA ALA A 14 4.12 -13.27 19.18
C ALA A 14 4.06 -14.53 18.29
N ILE A 15 3.46 -15.63 18.78
CA ILE A 15 3.25 -16.85 17.99
C ILE A 15 2.24 -16.60 16.85
N GLY A 16 1.16 -15.87 17.12
CA GLY A 16 0.17 -15.48 16.11
C GLY A 16 0.78 -14.61 15.00
N ALA A 17 1.52 -13.57 15.37
CA ALA A 17 2.21 -12.69 14.43
C ALA A 17 3.24 -13.47 13.60
N ALA A 18 4.09 -14.28 14.25
CA ALA A 18 5.06 -15.13 13.54
C ALA A 18 4.38 -16.07 12.53
N SER A 19 3.22 -16.64 12.89
CA SER A 19 2.45 -17.51 12.00
C SER A 19 1.86 -16.76 10.80
N CYS A 20 1.42 -15.51 11.00
CA CYS A 20 0.94 -14.63 9.91
C CYS A 20 2.06 -14.25 8.94
N PHE A 21 3.30 -14.09 9.40
CA PHE A 21 4.44 -13.74 8.56
C PHE A 21 5.14 -14.95 7.92
N LEU A 22 5.05 -16.15 8.52
CA LEU A 22 5.68 -17.36 7.96
C LEU A 22 5.11 -17.72 6.58
N GLY A 23 3.81 -17.54 6.34
CA GLY A 23 3.17 -17.85 5.05
C GLY A 23 3.63 -16.95 3.90
N PRO A 24 3.51 -15.61 4.01
CA PRO A 24 4.02 -14.67 3.02
C PRO A 24 5.54 -14.75 2.85
N ALA A 25 6.33 -14.88 3.93
CA ALA A 25 7.78 -14.99 3.87
C ALA A 25 8.23 -16.29 3.17
N ALA A 26 7.58 -17.42 3.44
CA ALA A 26 7.87 -18.68 2.73
C ALA A 26 7.52 -18.59 1.23
N ARG A 27 6.45 -17.88 0.87
CA ARG A 27 6.08 -17.62 -0.54
C ARG A 27 7.09 -16.70 -1.23
N TRP A 28 7.59 -15.67 -0.53
CA TRP A 28 8.60 -14.76 -1.03
C TRP A 28 9.96 -15.47 -1.22
N LEU A 29 10.40 -16.25 -0.23
CA LEU A 29 11.64 -17.03 -0.29
C LEU A 29 11.62 -18.05 -1.44
N ARG A 30 10.48 -18.72 -1.68
CA ARG A 30 10.29 -19.63 -2.84
C ARG A 30 10.32 -18.92 -4.19
N ARG A 31 10.02 -17.62 -4.26
CA ARG A 31 10.15 -16.83 -5.50
C ARG A 31 11.59 -16.35 -5.69
N ALA A 32 12.23 -15.85 -4.63
CA ALA A 32 13.63 -15.44 -4.64
C ALA A 32 14.57 -16.61 -5.01
N LEU A 33 14.37 -17.79 -4.42
CA LEU A 33 15.13 -19.00 -4.77
C LEU A 33 14.92 -19.44 -6.23
N ARG A 34 13.71 -19.28 -6.78
CA ARG A 34 13.43 -19.59 -8.19
C ARG A 34 14.08 -18.62 -9.17
N GLN A 35 14.20 -17.35 -8.79
CA GLN A 35 14.93 -16.37 -9.60
C GLN A 35 16.43 -16.63 -9.57
N PHE A 36 16.98 -16.94 -8.39
CA PHE A 36 18.40 -17.26 -8.24
C PHE A 36 18.80 -18.50 -9.07
N VAL A 37 18.02 -19.58 -9.01
CA VAL A 37 18.26 -20.81 -9.81
C VAL A 37 18.13 -20.56 -11.32
N ARG A 38 17.37 -19.54 -11.74
CA ARG A 38 17.19 -19.20 -13.16
C ARG A 38 18.30 -18.31 -13.70
N ASP A 39 18.88 -17.46 -12.86
CA ASP A 39 20.03 -16.62 -13.22
C ASP A 39 21.37 -17.38 -13.15
N GLU A 40 21.43 -18.49 -12.41
CA GLU A 40 22.64 -19.31 -12.27
C GLU A 40 22.74 -20.46 -13.31
N SER A 41 21.77 -20.56 -14.24
CA SER A 41 21.84 -21.47 -15.38
C SER A 41 22.29 -20.74 -16.64
N PRO A 42 23.62 -20.65 -16.93
CA PRO A 42 24.07 -20.21 -18.23
C PRO A 42 23.63 -21.24 -19.28
N SER A 43 23.17 -20.70 -20.40
CA SER A 43 22.90 -21.39 -21.65
C SER A 43 23.90 -22.52 -21.94
N VAL A 44 23.35 -23.72 -22.13
CA VAL A 44 23.77 -24.79 -23.04
C VAL A 44 25.00 -24.43 -23.89
N TYR A 45 26.12 -25.08 -23.58
CA TYR A 45 27.08 -25.51 -24.60
C TYR A 45 27.16 -27.03 -24.52
N TRP A 46 26.76 -27.67 -25.61
CA TRP A 46 27.10 -29.05 -25.92
C TRP A 46 28.61 -29.13 -26.15
N LEU A 47 29.28 -29.98 -25.37
CA LEU A 47 30.57 -30.57 -25.74
C LEU A 47 30.56 -32.00 -25.22
N GLU A 48 30.33 -32.93 -26.15
CA GLU A 48 30.76 -34.31 -26.01
C GLU A 48 32.28 -34.32 -25.77
N GLU A 49 32.72 -34.91 -24.66
CA GLU A 49 34.01 -35.59 -24.62
C GLU A 49 33.96 -36.73 -23.59
N SER A 50 34.26 -37.92 -24.07
CA SER A 50 34.32 -39.19 -23.36
C SER A 50 35.75 -39.49 -22.93
N VAL A 51 36.01 -39.75 -21.64
CA VAL A 51 37.12 -40.63 -21.21
C VAL A 51 36.75 -41.30 -19.87
N ASP A 52 37.01 -42.61 -19.85
CA ASP A 52 36.78 -43.59 -18.80
C ASP A 52 37.69 -43.49 -17.56
N GLU A 53 37.30 -44.31 -16.57
CA GLU A 53 38.09 -44.97 -15.53
C GLU A 53 38.19 -44.34 -14.13
N GLY A 54 37.49 -45.00 -13.20
CA GLY A 54 38.16 -45.63 -12.07
C GLY A 54 38.44 -44.76 -10.85
N GLY A 55 37.47 -44.68 -9.93
CA GLY A 55 37.71 -44.07 -8.62
C GLY A 55 36.58 -44.30 -7.64
N SER A 56 36.55 -45.49 -7.05
CA SER A 56 35.79 -45.78 -5.82
C SER A 56 36.15 -44.77 -4.74
N GLN A 57 35.25 -43.84 -4.43
CA GLN A 57 35.27 -43.12 -3.17
C GLN A 57 33.96 -43.28 -2.42
N THR A 58 34.15 -43.80 -1.22
CA THR A 58 33.22 -44.15 -0.17
C THR A 58 32.15 -43.09 0.07
N SER A 59 30.90 -43.53 0.00
CA SER A 59 29.74 -42.86 0.59
C SER A 59 29.98 -42.72 2.09
N ASP A 60 30.51 -41.56 2.49
CA ASP A 60 30.73 -41.22 3.88
C ASP A 60 29.38 -40.81 4.50
N LYS A 61 28.66 -41.84 4.96
CA LYS A 61 27.50 -41.72 5.83
C LYS A 61 27.98 -41.21 7.19
N ASN A 62 28.22 -39.90 7.34
CA ASN A 62 28.33 -39.25 8.66
C ASN A 62 28.26 -37.71 8.54
N SER A 63 27.12 -37.19 8.10
CA SER A 63 26.78 -35.77 8.26
C SER A 63 25.65 -35.62 9.26
N ALA A 64 25.78 -36.21 10.46
CA ALA A 64 24.94 -35.82 11.58
C ALA A 64 25.27 -34.34 11.89
N PRO A 65 24.29 -33.41 11.85
CA PRO A 65 24.57 -32.01 12.13
C PRO A 65 25.08 -31.90 13.57
N LEU A 66 26.34 -31.47 13.71
CA LEU A 66 27.03 -31.30 14.98
C LEU A 66 26.14 -30.53 15.98
N PRO A 67 25.95 -31.03 17.22
CA PRO A 67 24.96 -30.51 18.16
C PRO A 67 25.16 -29.02 18.50
N TRP A 68 26.39 -28.51 18.42
CA TRP A 68 26.71 -27.10 18.66
C TRP A 68 26.09 -26.15 17.62
N ARG A 69 25.86 -26.59 16.38
CA ARG A 69 25.21 -25.76 15.36
C ARG A 69 23.78 -25.42 15.74
N LYS A 70 23.05 -26.35 16.36
CA LYS A 70 21.70 -26.09 16.87
C LYS A 70 21.75 -25.02 17.94
N TRP A 71 22.64 -25.13 18.92
CA TRP A 71 22.80 -24.13 19.98
C TRP A 71 23.22 -22.76 19.45
N PHE A 72 24.09 -22.70 18.45
CA PHE A 72 24.50 -21.45 17.82
C PHE A 72 23.35 -20.78 17.07
N PHE A 73 22.60 -21.53 16.26
CA PHE A 73 21.42 -21.01 15.57
C PHE A 73 20.34 -20.54 16.53
N THR A 74 20.08 -21.31 17.61
CA THR A 74 19.11 -20.90 18.63
C THR A 74 19.58 -19.61 19.31
N ALA A 75 20.84 -19.52 19.74
CA ALA A 75 21.38 -18.32 20.39
C ALA A 75 21.32 -17.08 19.47
N LEU A 76 21.66 -17.24 18.19
CA LEU A 76 21.59 -16.17 17.21
C LEU A 76 20.15 -15.70 16.97
N LEU A 77 19.20 -16.63 16.85
CA LEU A 77 17.78 -16.32 16.67
C LEU A 77 17.22 -15.58 17.90
N THR A 78 17.56 -16.03 19.11
CA THR A 78 17.14 -15.35 20.35
C THR A 78 17.72 -13.94 20.44
N ALA A 79 18.99 -13.75 20.05
CA ALA A 79 19.60 -12.42 20.01
C ALA A 79 18.92 -11.50 19.00
N ILE A 80 18.59 -11.99 17.80
CA ILE A 80 17.86 -11.23 16.79
C ILE A 80 16.47 -10.85 17.31
N ILE A 81 15.74 -11.77 17.94
CA ILE A 81 14.42 -11.47 18.52
C ILE A 81 14.55 -10.43 19.63
N LEU A 82 15.53 -10.57 20.53
CA LEU A 82 15.74 -9.64 21.65
C LEU A 82 16.18 -8.24 21.21
N ILE A 83 16.82 -8.10 20.05
CA ILE A 83 17.21 -6.80 19.48
C ILE A 83 16.10 -6.23 18.59
N ALA A 84 15.47 -7.07 17.77
CA ALA A 84 14.42 -6.65 16.85
C ALA A 84 13.12 -6.30 17.59
N TRP A 85 12.81 -6.95 18.71
CA TRP A 85 11.61 -6.68 19.51
C TRP A 85 11.57 -5.25 20.08
N PRO A 86 12.60 -4.74 20.79
CA PRO A 86 12.60 -3.35 21.25
C PRO A 86 12.66 -2.36 20.10
N LEU A 87 13.31 -2.68 18.97
CA LEU A 87 13.27 -1.84 17.77
C LEU A 87 11.86 -1.78 17.16
N LEU A 88 11.15 -2.91 17.10
CA LEU A 88 9.74 -2.99 16.69
C LEU A 88 8.85 -2.21 17.64
N LEU A 89 9.02 -2.36 18.96
CA LEU A 89 8.27 -1.58 19.95
C LEU A 89 8.52 -0.08 19.80
N VAL A 90 9.78 0.34 19.64
CA VAL A 90 10.11 1.77 19.42
C VAL A 90 9.52 2.25 18.09
N ALA A 91 9.53 1.43 17.04
CA ALA A 91 8.92 1.76 15.76
C ALA A 91 7.39 1.84 15.83
N THR A 92 6.73 0.93 16.57
CA THR A 92 5.27 0.95 16.76
C THR A 92 4.84 2.07 17.69
N PHE A 93 5.58 2.38 18.76
CA PHE A 93 5.30 3.55 19.61
C PHE A 93 5.58 4.86 18.86
N ARG A 94 6.62 4.92 18.00
CA ARG A 94 6.77 6.06 17.07
C ARG A 94 5.62 6.11 16.07
N SER A 95 5.12 4.96 15.60
CA SER A 95 3.98 4.89 14.68
C SER A 95 2.68 5.35 15.34
N GLU A 96 2.37 4.94 16.58
CA GLU A 96 1.18 5.43 17.31
C GLU A 96 1.30 6.91 17.69
N ASN A 97 2.51 7.36 18.03
CA ASN A 97 2.76 8.79 18.21
C ASN A 97 2.74 9.56 16.88
N ALA A 98 3.05 8.93 15.75
CA ALA A 98 2.91 9.53 14.41
C ALA A 98 1.46 9.50 13.90
N HIS A 99 0.67 8.50 14.30
CA HIS A 99 -0.75 8.39 13.95
C HIS A 99 -1.64 9.29 14.82
N SER A 100 -1.21 9.66 16.04
CA SER A 100 -1.90 10.69 16.84
C SER A 100 -1.28 12.09 16.76
N SER A 101 -0.09 12.25 16.15
CA SER A 101 0.46 13.57 15.76
C SER A 101 0.26 13.89 14.26
N GLY A 102 -0.65 13.20 13.58
CA GLY A 102 -0.96 13.36 12.15
C GLY A 102 -1.78 14.62 11.79
N LYS A 103 -2.02 15.52 12.74
CA LYS A 103 -2.04 16.95 12.45
C LYS A 103 -0.70 17.50 12.89
N ALA A 104 0.35 17.21 12.12
CA ALA A 104 1.36 18.23 12.00
C ALA A 104 0.59 19.43 11.45
N ASP A 105 0.56 20.54 12.19
CA ASP A 105 0.05 21.84 11.74
C ASP A 105 0.92 22.32 10.57
N TRP A 106 0.90 21.56 9.48
CA TRP A 106 1.42 21.98 8.21
C TRP A 106 0.37 22.94 7.67
N GLU A 107 0.57 24.21 7.98
CA GLU A 107 -0.06 25.27 7.23
C GLU A 107 0.79 25.47 5.97
N PRO A 108 0.21 25.30 4.76
CA PRO A 108 0.90 25.70 3.56
C PRO A 108 1.27 27.19 3.68
N PRO A 109 2.44 27.63 3.19
CA PRO A 109 2.73 29.06 3.07
C PRO A 109 1.56 29.79 2.42
N THR A 110 1.22 30.96 2.96
CA THR A 110 -0.04 31.66 2.68
C THR A 110 -0.19 32.08 1.21
N GLU A 111 0.93 32.20 0.49
CA GLU A 111 0.94 32.61 -0.91
C GLU A 111 1.40 31.47 -1.85
N PRO A 112 0.64 31.18 -2.92
CA PRO A 112 1.06 30.24 -3.95
C PRO A 112 2.27 30.79 -4.72
N SER A 113 3.14 29.91 -5.20
CA SER A 113 4.22 30.34 -6.09
C SER A 113 3.67 30.95 -7.38
N ARG A 114 4.48 31.73 -8.10
CA ARG A 114 4.07 32.33 -9.39
C ARG A 114 3.58 31.28 -10.40
N ARG A 115 4.12 30.06 -10.36
CA ARG A 115 3.67 28.95 -11.21
C ARG A 115 2.29 28.44 -10.77
N ALA A 116 2.08 28.23 -9.47
CA ALA A 116 0.78 27.83 -8.94
C ALA A 116 -0.29 28.89 -9.19
N ALA A 117 0.02 30.17 -8.97
CA ALA A 117 -0.89 31.27 -9.27
C ALA A 117 -1.29 31.33 -10.75
N ALA A 118 -0.34 31.12 -11.68
CA ALA A 118 -0.64 31.06 -13.11
C ALA A 118 -1.52 29.86 -13.46
N TYR A 119 -1.32 28.72 -12.80
CA TYR A 119 -2.16 27.53 -12.98
C TYR A 119 -3.59 27.78 -12.46
N ILE A 120 -3.72 28.36 -11.26
CA ILE A 120 -5.02 28.73 -10.66
C ILE A 120 -5.77 29.71 -11.56
N ALA A 121 -5.08 30.71 -12.12
CA ALA A 121 -5.67 31.65 -13.05
C ALA A 121 -6.19 30.97 -14.33
N ARG A 122 -5.43 30.02 -14.89
CA ARG A 122 -5.89 29.22 -16.04
C ARG A 122 -7.07 28.32 -15.68
N ALA A 123 -7.06 27.68 -14.51
CA ALA A 123 -8.17 26.86 -14.05
C ALA A 123 -9.46 27.69 -13.84
N ALA A 124 -9.32 28.98 -13.48
CA ALA A 124 -10.45 29.89 -13.32
C ALA A 124 -11.14 30.27 -14.65
N GLU A 125 -10.47 30.10 -15.80
CA GLU A 125 -11.07 30.35 -17.13
C GLU A 125 -12.13 29.29 -17.49
N GLU A 126 -12.08 28.11 -16.86
CA GLU A 126 -12.98 26.97 -17.11
C GLU A 126 -13.55 26.39 -15.78
N PRO A 127 -14.37 27.14 -15.02
CA PRO A 127 -14.71 26.79 -13.63
C PRO A 127 -15.48 25.46 -13.46
N THR A 128 -16.22 25.03 -14.49
CA THR A 128 -17.02 23.79 -14.47
C THR A 128 -16.41 22.67 -15.32
N LYS A 129 -15.11 22.75 -15.60
CA LYS A 129 -14.43 21.72 -16.36
C LYS A 129 -14.56 20.37 -15.65
N ARG A 130 -14.98 19.36 -16.42
CA ARG A 130 -14.91 17.96 -16.03
C ARG A 130 -13.58 17.41 -16.48
N MET A 131 -12.74 17.02 -15.52
CA MET A 131 -11.41 16.48 -15.79
C MET A 131 -11.40 14.96 -15.64
N SER A 132 -10.47 14.30 -16.33
CA SER A 132 -10.24 12.87 -16.12
C SER A 132 -9.51 12.60 -14.79
N ILE A 133 -9.50 11.35 -14.35
CA ILE A 133 -8.73 10.95 -13.17
C ILE A 133 -7.21 11.14 -13.38
N GLU A 134 -6.71 10.96 -14.60
CA GLU A 134 -5.31 11.20 -14.94
C GLU A 134 -4.97 12.68 -14.86
N GLU A 135 -5.82 13.55 -15.42
CA GLU A 135 -5.66 15.00 -15.28
C GLU A 135 -5.65 15.39 -13.81
N PHE A 136 -6.60 14.89 -13.01
CA PHE A 136 -6.66 15.11 -11.56
C PHE A 136 -5.37 14.67 -10.84
N ARG A 137 -4.84 13.48 -11.17
CA ARG A 137 -3.61 12.95 -10.56
C ARG A 137 -2.38 13.76 -10.94
N SER A 138 -2.33 14.27 -12.17
CA SER A 138 -1.24 15.12 -12.65
C SER A 138 -1.24 16.53 -12.03
N ILE A 139 -2.30 16.92 -11.32
CA ILE A 139 -2.35 18.20 -10.61
C ILE A 139 -1.30 18.21 -9.50
N GLY A 140 -0.28 19.04 -9.70
CA GLY A 140 0.83 19.16 -8.78
C GLY A 140 2.10 18.44 -9.24
N ASP A 141 2.07 17.73 -10.37
CA ASP A 141 3.26 17.07 -10.90
C ASP A 141 4.34 18.12 -11.22
N GLY A 142 5.52 17.93 -10.62
CA GLY A 142 6.63 18.88 -10.73
C GLY A 142 6.46 20.17 -9.93
N LEU A 143 5.47 20.25 -9.03
CA LEU A 143 5.27 21.35 -8.10
C LEU A 143 5.60 20.94 -6.65
N SER A 144 5.79 21.93 -5.79
CA SER A 144 5.92 21.68 -4.36
C SER A 144 4.58 21.19 -3.78
N ALA A 145 4.63 20.46 -2.66
CA ALA A 145 3.42 20.00 -1.98
C ALA A 145 2.47 21.16 -1.60
N SER A 146 3.03 22.32 -1.25
CA SER A 146 2.24 23.53 -0.97
C SER A 146 1.53 24.08 -2.20
N ASP A 147 2.21 24.13 -3.34
CA ASP A 147 1.64 24.63 -4.59
C ASP A 147 0.53 23.70 -5.10
N ALA A 148 0.76 22.38 -5.01
CA ALA A 148 -0.24 21.38 -5.34
C ALA A 148 -1.48 21.52 -4.45
N TYR A 149 -1.30 21.79 -3.15
CA TYR A 149 -2.40 22.06 -2.23
C TYR A 149 -3.22 23.29 -2.65
N HIS A 150 -2.56 24.44 -2.90
CA HIS A 150 -3.25 25.68 -3.29
C HIS A 150 -4.02 25.54 -4.59
N ILE A 151 -3.47 24.84 -5.58
CA ILE A 151 -4.17 24.57 -6.84
C ILE A 151 -5.42 23.73 -6.59
N ARG A 152 -5.29 22.64 -5.82
CA ARG A 152 -6.40 21.74 -5.48
C ARG A 152 -7.50 22.47 -4.72
N GLU A 153 -7.14 23.29 -3.74
CA GLU A 153 -8.11 24.09 -2.97
C GLU A 153 -8.84 25.12 -3.86
N ALA A 154 -8.12 25.79 -4.76
CA ALA A 154 -8.72 26.74 -5.69
C ALA A 154 -9.69 26.05 -6.66
N MET A 155 -9.32 24.88 -7.18
CA MET A 155 -10.18 24.10 -8.08
C MET A 155 -11.42 23.57 -7.35
N GLU A 156 -11.29 23.15 -6.09
CA GLU A 156 -12.42 22.78 -5.24
C GLU A 156 -13.38 23.97 -5.03
N LYS A 157 -12.86 25.16 -4.70
CA LYS A 157 -13.67 26.38 -4.53
C LYS A 157 -14.35 26.85 -5.82
N GLN A 158 -13.73 26.58 -6.96
CA GLN A 158 -14.25 26.93 -8.28
C GLN A 158 -15.31 25.94 -8.79
N GLY A 159 -15.49 24.79 -8.14
CA GLY A 159 -16.51 23.80 -8.51
C GLY A 159 -16.08 22.82 -9.60
N HIS A 160 -14.77 22.63 -9.79
CA HIS A 160 -14.26 21.64 -10.74
C HIS A 160 -14.70 20.22 -10.33
N GLN A 161 -14.98 19.40 -11.34
CA GLN A 161 -15.46 18.03 -11.16
C GLN A 161 -14.50 17.03 -11.79
N VAL A 162 -14.41 15.84 -11.21
CA VAL A 162 -13.55 14.76 -11.69
C VAL A 162 -14.43 13.60 -12.15
N LEU A 163 -14.18 13.06 -13.33
CA LEU A 163 -14.84 11.84 -13.80
C LEU A 163 -14.20 10.64 -13.09
N LEU A 164 -14.84 10.17 -12.01
CA LEU A 164 -14.27 9.18 -11.10
C LEU A 164 -15.26 8.06 -10.71
N ALA A 165 -16.55 8.23 -10.96
CA ALA A 165 -17.56 7.24 -10.62
C ALA A 165 -18.10 6.57 -11.89
N THR A 166 -18.38 5.27 -11.84
CA THR A 166 -19.03 4.52 -12.92
C THR A 166 -20.32 3.90 -12.45
N MET A 167 -21.39 4.02 -13.23
CA MET A 167 -22.60 3.21 -13.03
C MET A 167 -22.42 1.80 -13.64
N GLY A 168 -23.39 0.91 -13.41
CA GLY A 168 -23.36 -0.48 -13.90
C GLY A 168 -23.29 -0.66 -15.43
N ASP A 169 -23.45 0.41 -16.20
CA ASP A 169 -23.28 0.47 -17.66
C ASP A 169 -21.86 0.91 -18.09
N GLY A 170 -20.98 1.22 -17.13
CA GLY A 170 -19.64 1.74 -17.37
C GLY A 170 -19.59 3.23 -17.72
N GLN A 171 -20.72 3.96 -17.66
CA GLN A 171 -20.74 5.39 -17.90
C GLN A 171 -20.06 6.14 -16.75
N LEU A 172 -19.10 7.00 -17.09
CA LEU A 172 -18.43 7.87 -16.13
C LEU A 172 -19.32 9.05 -15.70
N ILE A 173 -19.35 9.28 -14.40
CA ILE A 173 -20.15 10.29 -13.72
C ILE A 173 -19.20 11.20 -12.95
N PRO A 174 -19.45 12.52 -12.97
CA PRO A 174 -18.66 13.47 -12.21
C PRO A 174 -18.80 13.25 -10.70
N VAL A 175 -17.70 13.47 -10.00
CA VAL A 175 -17.64 13.58 -8.54
C VAL A 175 -17.06 14.93 -8.18
N THR A 176 -17.37 15.43 -6.98
CA THR A 176 -16.76 16.65 -6.46
C THR A 176 -15.26 16.45 -6.22
N PHE A 177 -14.50 17.54 -6.31
CA PHE A 177 -13.05 17.51 -6.06
C PHE A 177 -12.70 16.95 -4.67
N ALA A 178 -13.54 17.25 -3.66
CA ALA A 178 -13.41 16.71 -2.31
C ALA A 178 -13.51 15.18 -2.27
N VAL A 179 -14.51 14.60 -2.96
CA VAL A 179 -14.70 13.15 -3.06
C VAL A 179 -13.54 12.51 -3.81
N ALA A 180 -13.11 13.10 -4.94
CA ALA A 180 -11.97 12.62 -5.71
C ALA A 180 -10.68 12.61 -4.88
N ARG A 181 -10.43 13.64 -4.06
CA ARG A 181 -9.27 13.73 -3.16
C ARG A 181 -9.29 12.65 -2.09
N ASN A 182 -10.46 12.36 -1.53
CA ASN A 182 -10.59 11.38 -0.46
C ASN A 182 -10.41 9.94 -0.96
N LEU A 183 -10.89 9.64 -2.18
CA LEU A 183 -10.86 8.29 -2.72
C LEU A 183 -9.62 8.00 -3.55
N GLY A 184 -9.18 8.96 -4.38
CA GLY A 184 -7.98 8.84 -5.23
C GLY A 184 -8.06 7.78 -6.35
N GLN A 185 -9.18 7.06 -6.47
CA GLN A 185 -9.37 5.95 -7.40
C GLN A 185 -10.81 5.87 -7.91
N LEU A 186 -11.00 5.15 -9.01
CA LEU A 186 -12.30 4.95 -9.63
C LEU A 186 -13.25 4.18 -8.69
N ILE A 187 -14.51 4.59 -8.65
CA ILE A 187 -15.55 3.95 -7.85
C ILE A 187 -16.66 3.40 -8.74
N THR A 188 -17.19 2.23 -8.36
CA THR A 188 -18.38 1.66 -9.00
C THR A 188 -19.59 1.96 -8.12
N LEU A 189 -20.65 2.50 -8.71
CA LEU A 189 -21.90 2.83 -8.03
C LEU A 189 -22.97 1.78 -8.33
N THR A 190 -23.62 1.30 -7.27
CA THR A 190 -24.75 0.36 -7.32
C THR A 190 -25.93 0.90 -6.53
N PRO A 191 -27.17 0.82 -7.04
CA PRO A 191 -28.34 1.27 -6.28
C PRO A 191 -28.56 0.38 -5.04
N ASP A 192 -28.80 0.99 -3.89
CA ASP A 192 -28.95 0.28 -2.60
C ASP A 192 -30.39 -0.22 -2.32
N GLY A 193 -31.33 0.10 -3.21
CA GLY A 193 -32.74 -0.27 -3.09
C GLY A 193 -33.58 0.64 -2.18
N GLU A 194 -32.95 1.52 -1.40
CA GLU A 194 -33.62 2.52 -0.53
C GLU A 194 -33.65 3.93 -1.17
N GLY A 195 -33.24 4.03 -2.44
CA GLY A 195 -33.11 5.29 -3.16
C GLY A 195 -31.75 5.97 -2.97
N GLY A 196 -30.81 5.29 -2.33
CA GLY A 196 -29.41 5.68 -2.23
C GLY A 196 -28.51 4.88 -3.19
N TRP A 197 -27.22 5.13 -3.05
CA TRP A 197 -26.18 4.48 -3.85
C TRP A 197 -25.14 3.89 -2.91
N GLU A 198 -24.77 2.66 -3.16
CA GLU A 198 -23.56 2.07 -2.63
C GLU A 198 -22.41 2.31 -3.60
N PHE A 199 -21.20 2.47 -3.06
CA PHE A 199 -19.98 2.52 -3.86
C PHE A 199 -19.00 1.45 -3.41
N GLU A 200 -18.20 0.98 -4.34
CA GLU A 200 -17.08 0.09 -4.10
C GLU A 200 -15.86 0.54 -4.92
N THR A 201 -14.67 0.40 -4.34
CA THR A 201 -13.40 0.65 -5.02
C THR A 201 -12.59 -0.63 -5.21
N SER A 202 -11.68 -0.63 -6.19
CA SER A 202 -10.90 -1.81 -6.51
C SER A 202 -9.99 -2.23 -5.35
N PRO A 203 -9.95 -3.53 -4.98
CA PRO A 203 -9.03 -4.05 -3.98
C PRO A 203 -7.56 -4.04 -4.43
N GLU A 204 -7.27 -3.78 -5.71
CA GLU A 204 -5.92 -3.84 -6.27
C GLU A 204 -5.13 -2.53 -6.17
N SER A 205 -5.73 -1.45 -5.63
CA SER A 205 -5.06 -0.16 -5.45
C SER A 205 -4.19 -0.15 -4.18
N TRP A 206 -2.86 -0.10 -4.36
CA TRP A 206 -1.90 0.09 -3.28
C TRP A 206 -1.71 1.56 -2.90
N ASP A 207 -1.96 2.49 -3.82
CA ASP A 207 -1.63 3.91 -3.66
C ASP A 207 -2.70 4.71 -2.91
N ASN A 208 -3.94 4.23 -2.90
CA ASN A 208 -5.06 4.84 -2.20
C ASN A 208 -5.87 3.73 -1.54
N LEU A 209 -6.22 3.92 -0.25
CA LEU A 209 -7.09 3.09 0.59
C LEU A 209 -7.46 1.74 -0.06
N GLY A 210 -6.84 0.64 0.42
CA GLY A 210 -7.21 -0.72 0.00
C GLY A 210 -8.74 -0.86 -0.07
N GLY A 211 -9.23 -1.58 -1.08
CA GLY A 211 -10.60 -1.51 -1.60
C GLY A 211 -11.64 -1.13 -0.55
N CYS A 212 -12.31 0.02 -0.68
CA CYS A 212 -13.28 0.48 0.29
C CYS A 212 -14.69 0.44 -0.29
N SER A 213 -15.67 0.28 0.59
CA SER A 213 -17.07 0.35 0.21
C SER A 213 -17.87 1.17 1.20
N GLY A 214 -19.01 1.67 0.74
CA GLY A 214 -19.79 2.61 1.52
C GLY A 214 -21.03 3.11 0.79
N ARG A 215 -21.60 4.19 1.31
CA ARG A 215 -22.74 4.89 0.71
C ARG A 215 -22.27 6.16 0.00
N ALA A 216 -22.84 6.44 -1.16
CA ALA A 216 -22.62 7.65 -1.94
C ALA A 216 -23.90 8.47 -2.01
N HIS A 217 -23.77 9.78 -1.91
CA HIS A 217 -24.85 10.72 -2.15
C HIS A 217 -24.66 11.39 -3.51
N ILE A 218 -25.69 11.33 -4.34
CA ILE A 218 -25.70 11.89 -5.68
C ILE A 218 -26.73 13.02 -5.72
N GLU A 219 -26.29 14.19 -6.15
CA GLU A 219 -27.12 15.38 -6.34
C GLU A 219 -26.88 15.91 -7.76
N ASP A 220 -27.94 16.18 -8.52
CA ASP A 220 -27.87 16.64 -9.91
C ASP A 220 -26.94 15.80 -10.83
N GLY A 221 -26.87 14.49 -10.58
CA GLY A 221 -26.02 13.58 -11.34
C GLY A 221 -24.52 13.69 -11.03
N VAL A 222 -24.17 14.27 -9.88
CA VAL A 222 -22.79 14.40 -9.38
C VAL A 222 -22.69 13.71 -8.02
N VAL A 223 -21.62 12.94 -7.79
CA VAL A 223 -21.35 12.40 -6.44
C VAL A 223 -20.79 13.53 -5.58
N VAL A 224 -21.59 13.99 -4.61
CA VAL A 224 -21.24 15.13 -3.76
C VAL A 224 -20.58 14.73 -2.46
N SER A 225 -20.92 13.55 -1.93
CA SER A 225 -20.32 13.01 -0.72
C SER A 225 -20.31 11.48 -0.72
N VAL A 226 -19.38 10.91 0.04
CA VAL A 226 -19.25 9.47 0.25
C VAL A 226 -19.04 9.19 1.74
N PHE A 227 -19.63 8.11 2.22
CA PHE A 227 -19.50 7.63 3.58
C PHE A 227 -18.96 6.20 3.54
N ILE A 228 -17.71 6.03 3.92
CA ILE A 228 -17.03 4.72 3.95
C ILE A 228 -17.59 3.91 5.11
N THR A 229 -18.08 2.70 4.84
CA THR A 229 -18.57 1.75 5.85
C THR A 229 -17.62 0.58 6.07
N ASN A 230 -16.84 0.20 5.05
CA ASN A 230 -15.92 -0.92 5.11
C ASN A 230 -14.60 -0.67 4.35
N MET A 231 -13.52 -1.30 4.81
CA MET A 231 -12.23 -1.38 4.10
C MET A 231 -11.85 -2.86 3.92
N ASN A 232 -11.54 -3.25 2.69
CA ASN A 232 -11.22 -4.62 2.26
C ASN A 232 -9.71 -4.88 2.23
#